data_AF-A0A2V9RG58-F1
#
_entry.id   AF-A0A2V9RG58-F1
#
_cell.length_a   1.000
_cell.length_b   1.000
_cell.length_c   1.000
_cell.angle_alpha   90.00
_cell.angle_beta   90.00
_cell.angle_gamma   90.00
#
_symmetry.space_group_name_H-M   'P 1'
#
loop_
_entity.id
_entity.type
_entity.pdbx_description
1 polymer ?
#
loop_
_entity_poly.entity_id
_entity_poly.type
_entity_poly.pdbx_seq_one_letter_code
_entity_poly.pdbx_strand_id
1 'polypeptide(L)'
;MLRDLGEQAYEALRHNRKRSVLTMLGMAWGIATVVLLLAYGAGFEKGVWAAFRSFGTNLMFAFPGRTSQQAGGTKAGSEVKLTVNDLEWV
;
A
#
# COMPACT_ATOMS: atom_id res chain seq x y z
N MET A 1 -12.09 -24.48 -43.78
CA MET A 1 -12.01 -23.00 -43.84
C MET A 1 -11.38 -22.39 -42.60
N LEU A 2 -12.03 -22.40 -41.40
CA LEU A 2 -11.42 -21.81 -40.19
C LEU A 2 -10.13 -22.51 -39.73
N ARG A 3 -10.04 -23.84 -39.92
CA ARG A 3 -8.82 -24.61 -39.62
C ARG A 3 -7.67 -24.24 -40.55
N ASP A 4 -7.94 -24.16 -41.85
CA ASP A 4 -6.94 -23.84 -42.88
C ASP A 4 -6.37 -22.42 -42.69
N LEU A 5 -7.23 -21.46 -42.31
CA LEU A 5 -6.82 -20.09 -41.95
C LEU A 5 -5.89 -20.05 -40.73
N GLY A 6 -6.19 -20.86 -39.71
CA GLY A 6 -5.36 -20.99 -38.51
C GLY A 6 -3.99 -21.60 -38.82
N GLU A 7 -3.94 -22.64 -39.65
CA GLU A 7 -2.69 -23.25 -40.12
C GLU A 7 -1.83 -22.26 -40.90
N GLN A 8 -2.42 -21.52 -41.84
CA GLN A 8 -1.69 -20.52 -42.63
C GLN A 8 -1.14 -19.39 -41.76
N ALA A 9 -1.91 -18.90 -40.77
CA ALA A 9 -1.45 -17.88 -39.84
C ALA A 9 -0.29 -18.39 -38.97
N TYR A 10 -0.36 -19.63 -38.50
CA TYR A 10 0.70 -20.26 -37.71
C TYR A 10 1.98 -20.46 -38.55
N GLU A 11 1.85 -20.89 -39.80
CA GLU A 11 2.96 -21.05 -40.71
C GLU A 11 3.65 -19.71 -41.03
N ALA A 12 2.88 -18.64 -41.24
CA ALA A 12 3.38 -17.29 -41.42
C ALA A 12 4.15 -16.76 -40.17
N LEU A 13 3.63 -17.02 -38.97
CA LEU A 13 4.31 -16.72 -37.70
C LEU A 13 5.64 -17.47 -37.57
N ARG A 14 5.70 -18.72 -38.02
CA ARG A 14 6.89 -19.58 -38.00
C ARG A 14 7.94 -19.14 -39.02
N HIS A 15 7.54 -18.68 -40.20
CA HIS A 15 8.45 -18.23 -41.25
C HIS A 15 9.35 -17.07 -40.77
N ASN A 16 8.78 -16.11 -40.02
CA ASN A 16 9.51 -14.98 -39.43
C ASN A 16 9.74 -15.11 -37.92
N ARG A 17 10.29 -16.27 -37.49
CA ARG A 17 10.42 -16.64 -36.07
C ARG A 17 11.07 -15.56 -35.20
N LYS A 18 12.14 -14.90 -35.65
CA LYS A 18 12.87 -13.88 -34.86
C LYS A 18 11.99 -12.67 -34.54
N ARG A 19 11.30 -12.13 -35.56
CA ARG A 19 10.44 -10.97 -35.43
C ARG A 19 9.23 -11.29 -34.56
N SER A 20 8.57 -12.42 -34.82
CA SER A 20 7.39 -12.87 -34.07
C SER A 20 7.70 -13.13 -32.59
N VAL A 21 8.85 -13.75 -32.30
CA VAL A 21 9.30 -13.98 -30.92
C VAL A 21 9.53 -12.65 -30.21
N LEU A 22 10.25 -11.70 -30.82
CA LEU A 22 10.55 -10.43 -30.18
C LEU A 22 9.29 -9.62 -29.84
N THR A 23 8.29 -9.61 -30.73
CA THR A 23 7.01 -8.94 -30.48
C THR A 23 6.19 -9.61 -29.39
N MET A 24 6.14 -10.95 -29.39
CA MET A 24 5.43 -11.71 -28.36
C MET A 24 6.08 -11.56 -26.99
N LEU A 25 7.42 -11.56 -26.94
CA LEU A 25 8.18 -11.35 -25.71
C LEU A 25 7.92 -9.95 -25.12
N GLY A 26 7.90 -8.92 -25.98
CA GLY A 26 7.57 -7.55 -25.57
C GLY A 26 6.18 -7.44 -24.97
N MET A 27 5.16 -8.01 -25.61
CA MET A 27 3.79 -8.01 -25.08
C MET A 27 3.68 -8.81 -23.79
N ALA A 28 4.28 -10.00 -23.73
CA ALA A 28 4.27 -10.85 -22.54
C ALA A 28 4.93 -10.14 -21.34
N TRP A 29 6.09 -9.51 -21.57
CA TRP A 29 6.78 -8.76 -20.53
C TRP A 29 6.00 -7.52 -20.08
N GLY A 30 5.35 -6.81 -21.01
CA GLY A 30 4.51 -5.66 -20.68
C GLY A 30 3.32 -6.03 -19.79
N ILE A 31 2.66 -7.15 -20.05
CA ILE A 31 1.55 -7.63 -19.20
C ILE A 31 2.10 -8.13 -17.86
N ALA A 32 3.22 -8.86 -17.87
CA ALA A 32 3.84 -9.41 -16.66
C ALA A 32 4.22 -8.31 -15.67
N THR A 33 4.86 -7.22 -16.12
CA THR A 33 5.27 -6.12 -15.22
C THR A 33 4.07 -5.43 -14.57
N VAL A 34 3.00 -5.18 -15.33
CA VAL A 34 1.78 -4.56 -14.79
C VAL A 34 1.11 -5.45 -13.74
N VAL A 35 0.98 -6.75 -14.03
CA VAL A 35 0.40 -7.71 -13.08
C VAL A 35 1.25 -7.83 -11.81
N LEU A 36 2.58 -7.90 -11.96
CA LEU A 36 3.50 -7.95 -10.83
C LEU A 36 3.40 -6.71 -9.94
N LEU A 37 3.38 -5.52 -10.53
CA LEU A 37 3.26 -4.26 -9.78
C LEU A 37 1.93 -4.15 -9.04
N LEU A 38 0.83 -4.58 -9.67
CA LEU A 38 -0.50 -4.62 -9.04
C LEU A 38 -0.54 -5.59 -7.87
N ALA A 39 -0.05 -6.83 -8.08
CA ALA A 39 0.01 -7.85 -7.04
C ALA A 39 0.88 -7.39 -5.86
N TYR A 40 2.04 -6.79 -6.16
CA TYR A 40 2.93 -6.23 -5.16
C TYR A 40 2.28 -5.10 -4.37
N GLY A 41 1.65 -4.12 -5.05
CA GLY A 41 0.98 -2.99 -4.40
C GLY A 41 -0.13 -3.45 -3.45
N ALA A 42 -1.01 -4.34 -3.92
CA ALA A 42 -2.09 -4.88 -3.10
C ALA A 42 -1.58 -5.74 -1.92
N GLY A 43 -0.49 -6.49 -2.13
CA GLY A 43 0.16 -7.27 -1.07
C GLY A 43 0.81 -6.38 -0.02
N PHE A 44 1.53 -5.34 -0.47
CA PHE A 44 2.21 -4.38 0.40
C PHE A 44 1.21 -3.61 1.27
N GLU A 45 0.14 -3.09 0.67
CA GLU A 45 -0.94 -2.42 1.41
C GLU A 45 -1.48 -3.32 2.52
N LYS A 46 -1.82 -4.57 2.21
CA LYS A 46 -2.32 -5.53 3.22
C LYS A 46 -1.30 -5.82 4.30
N GLY A 47 -0.02 -5.98 3.94
CA GLY A 47 1.07 -6.23 4.88
C GLY A 47 1.27 -5.07 5.84
N VAL A 48 1.28 -3.83 5.32
CA VAL A 48 1.35 -2.61 6.12
C VAL A 48 0.14 -2.51 7.04
N TRP A 49 -1.09 -2.68 6.55
CA TRP A 49 -2.28 -2.66 7.41
C TRP A 49 -2.27 -3.74 8.48
N ALA A 50 -1.75 -4.94 8.19
CA ALA A 50 -1.61 -5.99 9.18
C ALA A 50 -0.61 -5.61 10.28
N ALA A 51 0.53 -5.02 9.90
CA ALA A 51 1.51 -4.49 10.85
C ALA A 51 0.93 -3.32 11.67
N PHE A 52 0.20 -2.39 11.06
CA PHE A 52 -0.42 -1.27 11.78
C PHE A 52 -1.56 -1.73 12.71
N ARG A 53 -2.32 -2.77 12.34
CA ARG A 53 -3.33 -3.35 13.25
C ARG A 53 -2.72 -3.93 14.52
N SER A 54 -1.49 -4.45 14.48
CA SER A 54 -0.84 -4.94 15.70
C SER A 54 -0.40 -3.82 16.64
N PHE A 55 -0.24 -2.59 16.16
CA PHE A 55 0.00 -1.41 16.99
C PHE A 55 -1.26 -0.94 17.76
N GLY A 56 -2.46 -1.37 17.37
CA GLY A 56 -3.72 -1.05 18.03
C GLY A 56 -4.64 -0.19 17.18
N THR A 57 -5.94 -0.50 17.21
CA THR A 57 -6.95 0.10 16.32
C THR A 57 -7.42 1.49 16.78
N ASN A 58 -7.22 1.83 18.06
CA ASN A 58 -7.60 3.09 18.68
C ASN A 58 -6.39 3.73 19.37
N LEU A 59 -5.50 4.34 18.60
CA LEU A 59 -4.39 5.13 19.14
C LEU A 59 -4.85 6.58 19.30
N MET A 60 -4.84 7.08 20.54
CA MET A 60 -5.08 8.49 20.86
C MET A 60 -3.78 9.13 21.34
N PHE A 61 -3.27 10.10 20.59
CA PHE A 61 -2.09 10.87 20.98
C PHE A 61 -2.54 12.15 21.69
N ALA A 62 -2.18 12.29 22.95
CA ALA A 62 -2.39 13.50 23.73
C ALA A 62 -1.05 14.20 23.95
N PHE A 63 -0.93 15.45 23.49
CA PHE A 63 0.24 16.28 23.73
C PHE A 63 -0.11 17.36 24.75
N PRO A 64 0.27 17.19 26.02
CA PRO A 64 -0.01 18.20 27.02
C PRO A 64 0.79 19.47 26.73
N GLY A 65 0.09 20.58 26.62
CA GLY A 65 0.67 21.92 26.49
C GLY A 65 1.03 22.53 27.84
N ARG A 66 1.12 23.86 27.87
CA ARG A 66 1.28 24.64 29.10
C ARG A 66 -0.04 25.31 29.47
N THR A 67 -0.31 25.45 30.75
CA THR A 67 -1.55 26.03 31.27
C THR A 67 -1.68 27.52 30.91
N SER A 68 -2.82 27.93 30.31
CA SER A 68 -3.09 29.32 29.93
C SER A 68 -3.59 30.20 31.09
N GLN A 69 -4.23 29.61 32.10
CA GLN A 69 -4.78 30.31 33.27
C GLN A 69 -4.45 29.57 34.55
N GLN A 70 -4.17 30.29 35.64
CA GLN A 70 -3.88 29.69 36.94
C GLN A 70 -5.01 28.75 37.39
N ALA A 71 -4.72 27.46 37.48
CA ALA A 71 -5.65 26.42 37.89
C ALA A 71 -5.08 25.68 39.10
N GLY A 72 -5.88 25.45 40.14
CA GLY A 72 -5.46 24.63 41.28
C GLY A 72 -4.28 25.17 42.12
N GLY A 73 -4.01 26.48 42.08
CA GLY A 73 -2.96 27.11 42.90
C GLY A 73 -1.56 27.15 42.27
N THR A 74 -1.36 26.61 41.07
CA THR A 74 -0.11 26.71 40.31
C THR A 74 -0.08 27.93 39.39
N LYS A 75 1.10 28.53 39.18
CA LYS A 75 1.27 29.70 38.30
C LYS A 75 0.90 29.34 36.85
N ALA A 76 0.30 30.30 36.14
CA ALA A 76 0.09 30.17 34.69
C ALA A 76 1.43 29.88 33.97
N GLY A 77 1.38 29.03 32.93
CA GLY A 77 2.56 28.56 32.20
C GLY A 77 3.25 27.32 32.79
N SER A 78 2.67 26.67 33.80
CA SER A 78 3.12 25.35 34.27
C SER A 78 2.94 24.27 33.20
N GLU A 79 3.86 23.31 33.16
CA GLU A 79 3.80 22.14 32.27
C GLU A 79 2.72 21.18 32.75
N VAL A 80 1.80 20.79 31.85
CA VAL A 80 0.75 19.83 32.16
C VAL A 80 1.36 18.42 32.11
N LYS A 81 1.27 17.68 33.22
CA LYS A 81 1.73 16.29 33.30
C LYS A 81 0.51 15.38 33.30
N LEU A 82 0.27 14.70 32.17
CA LEU A 82 -0.79 13.69 32.08
C LEU A 82 -0.37 12.47 32.90
N THR A 83 -1.24 12.05 33.82
CA THR A 83 -1.04 10.85 34.62
C THR A 83 -2.04 9.78 34.16
N VAL A 84 -1.72 8.49 34.38
CA VAL A 84 -2.58 7.37 33.98
C VAL A 84 -4.00 7.47 34.59
N ASN A 85 -4.14 8.10 35.76
CA ASN A 85 -5.44 8.32 36.40
C ASN A 85 -6.34 9.33 35.66
N ASP A 86 -5.77 10.20 34.81
CA ASP A 86 -6.54 11.15 34.00
C ASP A 86 -7.27 10.45 32.84
N LEU A 87 -6.88 9.22 32.51
CA LEU A 87 -7.55 8.39 31.50
C LEU A 87 -8.95 7.94 31.93
N GLU A 88 -9.19 7.86 33.24
CA GLU A 88 -10.48 7.43 33.81
C GLU A 88 -11.56 8.52 33.74
N TRP A 89 -11.16 9.77 33.49
CA TRP A 89 -12.04 10.94 33.45
C TRP A 89 -12.46 11.36 32.03
N VAL A 90 -11.97 10.67 30.99
CA VAL A 90 -12.32 10.88 29.56
C VAL A 90 -13.34 9.84 29.12
#